data_AF-A0A6L6PFU8-F1
#
_entry.id   AF-A0A6L6PFU8-F1
#
_cell.length_a   1.000
_cell.length_b   1.000
_cell.length_c   1.000
_cell.angle_alpha   90.00
_cell.angle_beta   90.00
_cell.angle_gamma   90.00
#
_symmetry.space_group_name_H-M   'P 1'
#
loop_
_entity.id
_entity.type
_entity.pdbx_description
1 polymer ?
#
loop_
_entity_poly.entity_id
_entity_poly.type
_entity_poly.pdbx_seq_one_letter_code
_entity_poly.pdbx_strand_id
1 'polypeptide(L)'
;MAATVLKSARAIETSLYVVRAFVQMRSLLANNLELAKKLSELELQTVNLSARHDSLAQQLAQVIAAIRQLTASPPSPVKRPIGFVISEQPDK
;
A
#
# COMPACT_ATOMS: atom_id res chain seq x y z
N MET A 1 -11.55 -44.16 -21.89
CA MET A 1 -11.31 -44.85 -20.59
C MET A 1 -11.34 -46.36 -20.81
N ALA A 2 -10.76 -47.15 -19.90
CA ALA A 2 -10.87 -48.60 -20.00
C ALA A 2 -12.33 -49.08 -19.82
N ALA A 3 -13.12 -48.43 -18.96
CA ALA A 3 -14.53 -48.76 -18.72
C ALA A 3 -15.42 -48.65 -19.98
N THR A 4 -15.16 -47.64 -20.82
CA THR A 4 -15.94 -47.41 -22.04
C THR A 4 -15.75 -48.50 -23.10
N VAL A 5 -14.66 -49.28 -23.00
CA VAL A 5 -14.32 -50.34 -23.96
C VAL A 5 -14.58 -51.72 -23.37
N LEU A 6 -14.14 -51.98 -22.13
CA LEU A 6 -14.11 -53.32 -21.55
C LEU A 6 -15.39 -53.71 -20.79
N LYS A 7 -16.28 -52.76 -20.47
CA LYS A 7 -17.57 -52.92 -19.74
C LYS A 7 -17.54 -53.80 -18.47
N SER A 8 -16.37 -54.21 -17.98
CA SER A 8 -16.22 -55.04 -16.80
C SER A 8 -16.28 -54.21 -15.52
N ALA A 9 -16.75 -54.81 -14.43
CA ALA A 9 -16.86 -54.14 -13.13
C ALA A 9 -15.51 -53.53 -12.69
N ARG A 10 -14.41 -54.26 -12.91
CA ARG A 10 -13.06 -53.78 -12.58
C ARG A 10 -12.62 -52.58 -13.43
N ALA A 11 -12.96 -52.56 -14.72
CA ALA A 11 -12.62 -51.45 -15.60
C ALA A 11 -13.41 -50.18 -15.24
N ILE A 12 -14.68 -50.34 -14.84
CA ILE A 12 -15.54 -49.26 -14.32
C ILE A 12 -14.96 -48.67 -13.03
N GLU A 13 -14.62 -49.53 -12.06
CA GLU A 13 -14.06 -49.12 -10.78
C GLU A 13 -12.74 -48.33 -10.96
N THR A 14 -11.82 -48.88 -11.74
CA THR A 14 -10.52 -48.23 -12.03
C THR A 14 -10.71 -46.89 -12.72
N SER A 15 -11.63 -46.82 -13.69
CA SER A 15 -11.93 -45.59 -14.40
C SER A 15 -12.52 -44.52 -13.46
N LEU A 16 -13.39 -44.91 -12.52
CA LEU A 16 -13.95 -43.98 -11.54
C LEU A 16 -12.87 -43.38 -10.63
N TYR A 17 -11.90 -44.18 -10.17
CA TYR A 17 -10.77 -43.66 -9.39
C TYR A 17 -9.96 -42.64 -10.18
N VAL A 18 -9.65 -42.93 -11.44
CA VAL A 18 -8.92 -42.00 -12.31
C VAL A 18 -9.69 -40.69 -12.49
N VAL A 19 -10.99 -40.73 -12.81
CA VAL A 19 -11.79 -39.49 -12.95
C VAL A 19 -11.78 -38.69 -11.65
N ARG A 20 -12.01 -39.33 -10.50
CA ARG A 20 -12.04 -38.63 -9.20
C ARG A 20 -10.72 -37.91 -8.91
N ALA A 21 -9.58 -38.57 -9.17
CA ALA A 21 -8.27 -37.96 -9.01
C ALA A 21 -8.09 -36.74 -9.94
N PHE A 22 -8.48 -36.85 -11.21
CA PHE A 22 -8.40 -35.73 -12.15
C PHE A 22 -9.32 -34.56 -11.78
N VAL A 23 -10.52 -34.83 -11.28
CA VAL A 23 -11.44 -33.78 -10.81
C VAL A 23 -10.84 -33.03 -9.61
N GLN A 24 -10.29 -33.75 -8.63
CA GLN A 24 -9.63 -33.14 -7.48
C GLN A 24 -8.42 -32.29 -7.89
N MET A 25 -7.56 -32.79 -8.78
CA MET A 25 -6.41 -32.03 -9.30
C MET A 25 -6.86 -30.74 -10.02
N ARG A 26 -7.89 -30.83 -10.87
CA ARG A 26 -8.41 -29.65 -11.58
C ARG A 26 -9.02 -28.63 -10.63
N SER A 27 -9.71 -29.09 -9.57
CA SER A 27 -10.26 -28.20 -8.54
C SER A 27 -9.14 -27.43 -7.82
N LEU A 28 -8.05 -28.10 -7.46
CA LEU A 28 -6.90 -27.43 -6.82
C LEU A 28 -6.24 -26.40 -7.75
N LEU A 29 -6.06 -26.76 -9.03
CA LEU A 29 -5.50 -25.83 -10.02
C LEU A 29 -6.42 -24.63 -10.30
N ALA A 30 -7.74 -24.86 -10.37
CA ALA A 30 -8.72 -23.79 -10.55
C ALA A 30 -8.75 -22.83 -9.35
N ASN A 31 -8.66 -23.35 -8.12
CA ASN A 31 -8.57 -22.53 -6.91
C ASN A 31 -7.34 -21.61 -6.94
N ASN A 32 -6.20 -22.08 -7.46
CA ASN A 32 -5.01 -21.24 -7.59
C ASN A 32 -5.21 -20.07 -8.57
N LEU A 33 -5.98 -20.24 -9.64
CA LEU A 33 -6.30 -19.16 -10.58
C LEU A 33 -7.21 -18.10 -9.95
N GLU A 34 -8.23 -18.52 -9.20
CA GLU A 34 -9.12 -17.59 -8.50
C GLU A 34 -8.37 -16.85 -7.38
N LEU A 35 -7.51 -17.55 -6.63
CA LEU A 35 -6.67 -16.95 -5.60
C LEU A 35 -5.67 -15.95 -6.18
N ALA A 36 -5.03 -16.27 -7.30
CA ALA A 36 -4.11 -15.36 -7.98
C ALA A 36 -4.82 -14.08 -8.45
N LYS A 37 -6.06 -14.19 -8.96
CA LYS A 37 -6.87 -13.02 -9.33
C LYS A 37 -7.19 -12.15 -8.11
N LYS A 38 -7.69 -12.74 -7.02
CA LYS A 38 -8.00 -12.00 -5.79
C LYS A 38 -6.75 -11.31 -5.21
N LEU A 39 -5.59 -11.97 -5.26
CA LEU A 39 -4.32 -11.36 -4.86
C LEU A 39 -3.99 -10.13 -5.72
N SER A 40 -4.08 -10.24 -7.05
CA SER A 40 -3.81 -9.10 -7.94
C SER A 40 -4.75 -7.91 -7.71
N GLU A 41 -6.02 -8.18 -7.38
CA GLU A 41 -7.00 -7.14 -7.04
C GLU A 41 -6.62 -6.44 -5.72
N LEU A 42 -6.23 -7.20 -4.70
CA LEU A 42 -5.80 -6.66 -3.41
C LEU A 42 -4.49 -5.87 -3.51
N GLU A 43 -3.53 -6.34 -4.32
CA GLU A 43 -2.30 -5.61 -4.61
C GLU A 43 -2.62 -4.26 -5.24
N LEU A 44 -3.49 -4.22 -6.25
CA LEU A 44 -3.89 -2.99 -6.91
C LEU A 44 -4.62 -2.03 -5.97
N GLN A 45 -5.49 -2.54 -5.09
CA GLN A 45 -6.15 -1.73 -4.06
C GLN A 45 -5.12 -1.13 -3.08
N THR A 46 -4.13 -1.91 -2.68
CA THR A 46 -3.09 -1.49 -1.75
C THR A 46 -2.21 -0.39 -2.34
N VAL A 47 -1.78 -0.54 -3.60
CA VAL A 47 -1.00 0.48 -4.32
C VAL A 47 -1.78 1.78 -4.47
N ASN A 48 -3.08 1.70 -4.77
CA ASN A 48 -3.93 2.89 -4.87
C ASN A 48 -4.09 3.59 -3.51
N LEU A 49 -4.21 2.82 -2.42
CA LEU A 49 -4.36 3.35 -1.08
C LEU A 49 -3.07 4.02 -0.60
N SER A 50 -1.90 3.44 -0.87
CA SER A 50 -0.61 4.06 -0.54
C SER A 50 -0.42 5.38 -1.28
N ALA A 51 -0.72 5.43 -2.59
CA ALA A 51 -0.63 6.66 -3.37
C ALA A 51 -1.54 7.77 -2.82
N ARG A 52 -2.75 7.43 -2.36
CA ARG A 52 -3.65 8.37 -1.69
C ARG A 52 -3.06 8.87 -0.38
N HIS A 53 -2.49 7.99 0.44
CA HIS A 53 -1.88 8.36 1.71
C HIS A 53 -0.69 9.31 1.50
N ASP A 54 0.15 9.07 0.49
CA ASP A 54 1.27 9.96 0.17
C ASP A 54 0.78 11.35 -0.24
N SER A 55 -0.26 11.40 -1.09
CA SER A 55 -0.86 12.68 -1.52
C SER A 55 -1.47 13.45 -0.34
N LEU A 56 -2.15 12.74 0.57
CA LEU A 56 -2.75 13.34 1.76
C LEU A 56 -1.67 13.85 2.72
N ALA A 57 -0.59 13.09 2.91
CA ALA A 57 0.54 13.51 3.75
C ALA A 57 1.19 14.78 3.20
N GLN A 58 1.36 14.89 1.88
CA GLN A 58 1.87 16.10 1.24
C GLN A 58 0.93 17.29 1.45
N GLN A 59 -0.38 17.11 1.27
CA GLN A 59 -1.37 18.16 1.49
C GLN A 59 -1.38 18.62 2.96
N LEU A 60 -1.33 17.70 3.92
CA LEU A 60 -1.25 18.04 5.34
C LEU A 60 0.04 18.80 5.67
N ALA A 61 1.18 18.39 5.11
CA ALA A 61 2.43 19.12 5.29
C ALA A 61 2.34 20.56 4.78
N GLN A 62 1.69 20.79 3.63
CA GLN A 62 1.45 22.13 3.10
C GLN A 62 0.56 22.97 4.02
N VAL A 63 -0.53 22.40 4.51
CA VAL A 63 -1.43 23.08 5.46
C VAL A 63 -0.69 23.46 6.75
N ILE A 64 0.09 22.53 7.32
CA ILE A 64 0.89 22.78 8.51
C ILE A 64 1.92 23.88 8.25
N ALA A 65 2.58 23.89 7.09
CA ALA A 65 3.53 24.92 6.72
C ALA A 65 2.86 26.31 6.63
N ALA A 66 1.68 26.39 6.02
CA ALA A 66 0.90 27.63 5.93
C ALA A 66 0.49 28.15 7.32
N ILE A 67 0.00 27.26 8.20
CA ILE A 67 -0.32 27.62 9.59
C ILE A 67 0.93 28.14 10.30
N ARG A 68 2.08 27.46 10.16
CA ARG A 68 3.34 27.91 10.76
C ARG A 68 3.74 29.30 10.29
N GLN A 69 3.58 29.62 9.00
CA GLN A 69 3.85 30.96 8.46
C GLN A 69 2.95 32.03 9.08
N LEU A 70 1.66 31.73 9.29
CA LEU A 70 0.72 32.66 9.92
C LEU A 70 0.98 32.85 11.42
N THR A 71 1.43 31.81 12.10
CA THR A 71 1.76 31.84 13.55
C THR A 71 3.19 32.29 13.83
N ALA A 72 4.03 32.44 12.81
CA ALA A 72 5.41 32.89 12.97
C ALA A 72 5.41 34.34 13.48
N SER A 73 5.83 34.51 14.73
CA SER A 73 5.97 35.84 15.32
C SER A 73 6.98 36.64 14.49
N PRO A 74 6.69 37.91 14.12
CA PRO A 74 7.62 38.71 13.36
C PRO A 74 8.95 38.82 14.10
N PRO A 75 10.08 38.90 13.38
CA PRO A 75 11.39 39.04 14.00
C PRO A 75 11.37 40.25 14.94
N SER A 76 11.81 40.02 16.18
CA SER A 76 11.97 41.08 17.19
C SER A 76 12.66 42.27 16.52
N PRO A 77 12.05 43.47 16.48
CA PRO A 77 12.73 44.63 15.97
C PRO A 77 14.05 44.79 16.74
N VAL A 78 15.14 45.06 16.03
CA VAL A 78 16.44 45.33 16.64
C VAL A 78 16.21 46.42 17.67
N LYS A 79 16.34 46.07 18.96
CA LYS A 79 16.13 47.00 20.06
C LYS A 79 17.19 48.09 19.94
N ARG A 80 16.83 49.19 19.30
CA ARG A 80 17.63 50.41 19.36
C ARG A 80 17.60 50.86 20.82
N PRO A 81 18.74 51.13 21.44
CA PRO A 81 18.73 51.69 22.78
C PRO A 81 17.96 53.01 22.73
N ILE A 82 16.87 53.09 23.49
CA ILE A 82 16.06 54.30 23.62
C ILE A 82 16.53 54.98 24.92
N GLY A 83 17.25 56.10 24.77
CA GLY A 83 17.87 56.85 25.86
C GLY A 83 19.27 57.36 25.51
N PHE A 84 19.90 58.08 26.43
CA PHE A 84 21.28 58.56 26.29
C PHE A 84 22.28 57.43 26.54
N VAL A 85 22.47 56.55 25.57
CA VAL A 85 23.60 55.61 25.57
C VAL A 85 24.84 56.33 25.07
N ILE A 86 25.83 56.43 25.95
CA ILE A 86 27.21 56.76 25.58
C ILE A 86 27.72 55.53 24.82
N SER A 87 27.83 55.62 23.49
CA SER A 87 28.57 54.63 22.73
C SER A 87 30.03 54.75 23.14
N GLU A 88 30.50 53.89 24.03
CA GLU A 88 31.94 53.69 24.19
C GLU A 88 32.50 53.28 22.83
N GLN A 89 33.32 54.16 22.26
CA GLN A 89 34.13 53.85 21.11
C GLN A 89 35.09 52.72 21.50
N PRO A 90 35.26 51.70 20.65
CA PRO A 90 36.26 50.67 20.90
C PRO A 90 37.65 51.31 20.83
N ASP A 91 38.41 51.06 21.88
CA ASP A 91 39.78 51.47 22.14
C ASP A 91 40.70 51.26 20.91
N LYS A 92 41.30 52.35 20.41
CA LYS A 92 42.61 52.41 19.76
C LYS A 92 43.11 53.84 19.59
#